data_AF-A0A4U1G4C9-F1
#
_entry.id   AF-A0A4U1G4C9-F1
#
_cell.length_a   1.000
_cell.length_b   1.000
_cell.length_c   1.000
_cell.angle_alpha   90.00
_cell.angle_beta   90.00
_cell.angle_gamma   90.00
#
_symmetry.space_group_name_H-M   'P 1'
#
loop_
_entity.id
_entity.type
_entity.pdbx_description
1 polymer ?
#
loop_
_entity_poly.entity_id
_entity_poly.type
_entity_poly.pdbx_seq_one_letter_code
_entity_poly.pdbx_strand_id
1 'polypeptide(L)'
;MKFEPTYNYGDTDLTIDHNLICWKFGELIKNLITLSSNADRQAEIIGIGATCDEMALEFDTYLTMSYNSFLDHNFLTQDQVNKLIELDTFFIERSGDKSPDFWDDFTLEINPEWEIVRQKASNILELLGMQNLAIEFDREEEYEMTRNGKRITMQSTKIRLVYK
;
A
#
# COMPACT_ATOMS: atom_id res chain seq x y z
N MET A 1 21.19 5.97 -11.65
CA MET A 1 21.32 5.58 -10.23
C MET A 1 20.23 4.54 -9.96
N LYS A 2 20.51 3.48 -9.20
CA LYS A 2 19.56 2.37 -8.97
C LYS A 2 18.69 2.70 -7.76
N PHE A 3 17.38 2.42 -7.82
CA PHE A 3 16.49 2.50 -6.67
C PHE A 3 16.98 1.55 -5.57
N GLU A 4 17.10 2.05 -4.34
CA GLU A 4 17.48 1.27 -3.16
C GLU A 4 16.26 1.17 -2.23
N PRO A 5 15.57 0.01 -2.17
CA PRO A 5 14.27 -0.09 -1.51
C PRO A 5 14.26 0.26 -0.02
N THR A 6 15.36 0.02 0.68
CA THR A 6 15.46 0.24 2.14
C THR A 6 15.92 1.65 2.50
N TYR A 7 16.29 2.47 1.52
CA TYR A 7 16.69 3.85 1.74
C TYR A 7 15.47 4.75 1.98
N ASN A 8 15.52 5.58 3.04
CA ASN A 8 14.42 6.49 3.35
C ASN A 8 14.47 7.75 2.48
N TYR A 9 13.89 7.67 1.28
CA TYR A 9 13.77 8.82 0.39
C TYR A 9 12.89 9.95 0.96
N GLY A 10 12.04 9.67 1.95
CA GLY A 10 11.23 10.70 2.63
C GLY A 10 12.06 11.72 3.43
N ASP A 11 13.30 11.37 3.80
CA ASP A 11 14.22 12.27 4.49
C ASP A 11 15.06 13.13 3.53
N THR A 12 14.89 12.95 2.22
CA THR A 12 15.61 13.71 1.19
C THR A 12 14.81 14.92 0.71
N ASP A 13 15.45 15.78 -0.10
CA ASP A 13 14.75 16.90 -0.74
C ASP A 13 13.80 16.37 -1.84
N LEU A 14 12.51 16.31 -1.52
CA LEU A 14 11.44 15.87 -2.42
C LEU A 14 11.09 16.90 -3.52
N THR A 15 11.72 18.08 -3.52
CA THR A 15 11.65 19.00 -4.68
C THR A 15 12.54 18.55 -5.84
N ILE A 16 13.43 17.58 -5.58
CA ILE A 16 14.23 16.91 -6.61
C ILE A 16 13.41 15.76 -7.19
N ASP A 17 13.09 15.84 -8.49
CA ASP A 17 12.25 14.85 -9.20
C ASP A 17 12.66 13.40 -8.94
N HIS A 18 13.95 13.10 -8.98
CA HIS A 18 14.45 11.75 -8.75
C HIS A 18 14.10 11.22 -7.35
N ASN A 19 14.29 12.03 -6.31
CA ASN A 19 13.99 11.66 -4.93
C ASN A 19 12.49 11.44 -4.75
N LEU A 20 11.67 12.33 -5.33
CA LEU A 20 10.23 12.20 -5.30
C LEU A 20 9.76 10.90 -5.96
N ILE A 21 10.31 10.54 -7.13
CA ILE A 21 9.95 9.31 -7.84
C ILE A 21 10.38 8.07 -7.05
N CYS A 22 11.58 8.07 -6.48
CA CYS A 22 12.04 7.00 -5.58
C CYS A 22 11.15 6.85 -4.35
N TRP A 23 10.77 7.96 -3.72
CA TRP A 23 9.86 7.95 -2.58
C TRP A 23 8.50 7.35 -2.96
N LYS A 24 7.86 7.86 -4.02
CA LYS A 24 6.56 7.33 -4.50
C LYS A 24 6.62 5.86 -4.88
N PHE A 25 7.71 5.44 -5.52
CA PHE A 25 7.89 4.02 -5.85
C PHE A 25 8.03 3.17 -4.58
N GLY A 26 8.76 3.65 -3.57
CA GLY A 26 8.82 3.02 -2.26
C GLY A 26 7.45 2.89 -1.60
N GLU A 27 6.59 3.91 -1.68
CA GLU A 27 5.22 3.85 -1.16
C GLU A 27 4.35 2.83 -1.93
N LEU A 28 4.47 2.75 -3.26
CA LEU A 28 3.79 1.71 -4.05
C LEU A 28 4.21 0.30 -3.60
N ILE A 29 5.52 0.07 -3.36
CA ILE A 29 6.02 -1.22 -2.88
C ILE A 29 5.47 -1.54 -1.48
N LYS A 30 5.44 -0.56 -0.58
CA LYS A 30 4.83 -0.75 0.75
C LYS A 30 3.36 -1.14 0.62
N ASN A 31 2.59 -0.41 -0.17
CA ASN A 31 1.18 -0.70 -0.35
C ASN A 31 0.94 -2.10 -0.96
N LEU A 32 1.75 -2.53 -1.93
CA LEU A 32 1.73 -3.91 -2.44
C LEU A 32 2.04 -4.96 -1.36
N ILE A 33 3.00 -4.70 -0.48
CA ILE A 33 3.30 -5.60 0.65
C ILE A 33 2.10 -5.67 1.60
N THR A 34 1.49 -4.55 1.93
CA THR A 34 0.25 -4.50 2.73
C THR A 34 -0.86 -5.31 2.06
N LEU A 35 -1.15 -5.05 0.78
CA LEU A 35 -2.16 -5.77 0.00
C LEU A 35 -1.90 -7.28 -0.07
N SER A 36 -0.64 -7.71 -0.12
CA SER A 36 -0.27 -9.14 -0.14
C SER A 36 -0.34 -9.83 1.23
N SER A 37 -0.47 -9.06 2.31
CA SER A 37 -0.48 -9.58 3.68
C SER A 37 -1.85 -10.16 4.07
N ASN A 38 -1.90 -10.93 5.16
CA ASN A 38 -3.17 -11.42 5.71
C ASN A 38 -4.01 -10.27 6.32
N ALA A 39 -5.29 -10.51 6.57
CA ALA A 39 -6.24 -9.50 7.08
C ALA A 39 -5.75 -8.82 8.37
N ASP A 40 -5.26 -9.59 9.33
CA ASP A 40 -4.73 -9.05 10.59
C ASP A 40 -3.61 -8.05 10.33
N ARG A 41 -2.63 -8.41 9.49
CA ARG A 41 -1.49 -7.55 9.19
C ARG A 41 -1.89 -6.34 8.32
N GLN A 42 -2.86 -6.50 7.43
CA GLN A 42 -3.46 -5.40 6.66
C GLN A 42 -4.05 -4.35 7.60
N ALA A 43 -4.94 -4.76 8.50
CA ALA A 43 -5.54 -3.89 9.51
C ALA A 43 -4.50 -3.31 10.47
N GLU A 44 -3.49 -4.09 10.85
CA GLU A 44 -2.42 -3.64 11.72
C GLU A 44 -1.61 -2.50 11.09
N ILE A 45 -1.26 -2.60 9.80
CA ILE A 45 -0.47 -1.59 9.08
C ILE A 45 -1.27 -0.30 8.86
N ILE A 46 -2.52 -0.41 8.39
CA ILE A 46 -3.39 0.75 8.15
C ILE A 46 -3.74 1.44 9.49
N GLY A 47 -4.05 0.65 10.53
CA GLY A 47 -4.47 1.15 11.83
C GLY A 47 -5.94 1.60 11.80
N ILE A 48 -6.22 2.79 12.33
CA ILE A 48 -7.59 3.33 12.36
C ILE A 48 -8.00 3.81 10.97
N GLY A 49 -9.06 3.23 10.41
CA GLY A 49 -9.64 3.64 9.13
C GLY A 49 -10.55 2.58 8.54
N ALA A 50 -11.01 2.83 7.32
CA ALA A 50 -11.65 1.81 6.48
C ALA A 50 -10.53 1.08 5.72
N THR A 51 -10.04 -0.02 6.30
CA THR A 51 -8.84 -0.75 5.85
C THR A 51 -8.91 -1.11 4.38
N CYS A 52 -10.06 -1.64 3.94
CA CYS A 52 -10.33 -2.01 2.56
C CYS A 52 -10.19 -0.82 1.60
N ASP A 53 -10.86 0.30 1.91
CA ASP A 53 -10.84 1.52 1.11
C ASP A 53 -9.45 2.17 1.08
N GLU A 54 -8.81 2.35 2.25
CA GLU A 54 -7.50 3.00 2.37
C GLU A 54 -6.45 2.26 1.54
N MET A 55 -6.40 0.93 1.61
CA MET A 55 -5.46 0.14 0.80
C MET A 55 -5.64 0.36 -0.70
N ALA A 56 -6.89 0.40 -1.19
CA ALA A 56 -7.18 0.61 -2.61
C ALA A 56 -6.92 2.05 -3.06
N LEU A 57 -7.26 3.04 -2.23
CA LEU A 57 -7.03 4.46 -2.52
C LEU A 57 -5.54 4.81 -2.55
N GLU A 58 -4.76 4.29 -1.60
CA GLU A 58 -3.31 4.45 -1.62
C GLU A 58 -2.69 3.79 -2.86
N PHE A 59 -3.14 2.59 -3.21
CA PHE A 59 -2.68 1.90 -4.42
C PHE A 59 -2.93 2.72 -5.69
N ASP A 60 -4.15 3.19 -5.87
CA ASP A 60 -4.53 4.08 -6.98
C ASP A 60 -3.66 5.33 -6.99
N THR A 61 -3.56 6.02 -5.85
CA THR A 61 -2.78 7.27 -5.71
C THR A 61 -1.33 7.11 -6.17
N TYR A 62 -0.63 6.05 -5.72
CA TYR A 62 0.77 5.85 -6.09
C TYR A 62 0.95 5.27 -7.50
N LEU A 63 -0.04 4.56 -8.03
CA LEU A 63 -0.02 4.06 -9.40
C LEU A 63 -0.37 5.15 -10.41
N THR A 64 -1.62 5.64 -10.40
CA THR A 64 -2.18 6.47 -11.48
C THR A 64 -1.51 7.83 -11.58
N MET A 65 -1.09 8.41 -10.45
CA MET A 65 -0.39 9.70 -10.46
C MET A 65 1.07 9.60 -10.87
N SER A 66 1.67 8.40 -11.02
CA SER A 66 3.13 8.28 -11.15
C SER A 66 3.65 7.17 -12.08
N TYR A 67 2.79 6.33 -12.66
CA TYR A 67 3.24 5.24 -13.52
C TYR A 67 4.03 5.71 -14.75
N ASN A 68 3.67 6.85 -15.36
CA ASN A 68 4.45 7.42 -16.48
C ASN A 68 5.88 7.74 -16.03
N SER A 69 6.04 8.33 -14.85
CA SER A 69 7.35 8.63 -14.28
C SER A 69 8.15 7.36 -13.97
N PHE A 70 7.49 6.28 -13.54
CA PHE A 70 8.15 4.99 -13.32
C PHE A 70 8.65 4.36 -14.63
N LEU A 71 7.88 4.47 -15.73
CA LEU A 71 8.29 4.02 -17.05
C LEU A 71 9.49 4.85 -17.57
N ASP A 72 9.38 6.18 -17.51
CA ASP A 72 10.43 7.10 -18.00
C ASP A 72 11.77 6.90 -17.29
N HIS A 73 11.74 6.49 -16.02
CA HIS A 73 12.93 6.23 -15.20
C HIS A 73 13.33 4.75 -15.17
N ASN A 74 12.67 3.89 -15.94
CA ASN A 74 12.91 2.44 -16.02
C ASN A 74 12.77 1.72 -14.66
N PHE A 75 11.90 2.21 -13.78
CA PHE A 75 11.55 1.52 -12.52
C PHE A 75 10.56 0.39 -12.79
N LEU A 76 9.73 0.57 -13.82
CA LEU A 76 8.80 -0.42 -14.30
C LEU A 76 9.00 -0.63 -15.80
N THR A 77 8.78 -1.86 -16.26
CA THR A 77 8.52 -2.16 -17.67
C THR A 77 7.04 -1.98 -17.98
N GLN A 78 6.69 -1.90 -19.25
CA GLN A 78 5.28 -1.85 -19.67
C GLN A 78 4.50 -3.09 -19.18
N ASP A 79 5.12 -4.27 -19.18
CA ASP A 79 4.47 -5.50 -18.70
C ASP A 79 4.18 -5.44 -17.19
N GLN A 80 5.10 -4.88 -16.40
CA GLN A 80 4.89 -4.66 -14.97
C GLN A 80 3.78 -3.65 -14.70
N VAL A 81 3.72 -2.55 -15.47
CA VAL A 81 2.62 -1.58 -15.39
C VAL A 81 1.28 -2.23 -15.74
N ASN A 82 1.23 -3.07 -16.78
CA ASN A 82 0.01 -3.78 -17.15
C ASN A 82 -0.51 -4.66 -16.00
N LYS A 83 0.38 -5.31 -15.22
CA LYS A 83 -0.02 -6.08 -14.04
C LYS A 83 -0.56 -5.22 -12.90
N LEU A 84 -0.01 -4.02 -12.70
CA LEU A 84 -0.55 -3.06 -11.74
C LEU A 84 -1.94 -2.56 -12.18
N ILE A 85 -2.12 -2.27 -13.48
CA ILE A 85 -3.42 -1.87 -14.04
C ILE A 85 -4.46 -2.99 -13.93
N GLU A 86 -4.06 -4.26 -14.09
CA GLU A 86 -4.96 -5.42 -13.88
C GLU A 86 -5.47 -5.50 -12.43
N LEU A 87 -4.66 -5.10 -11.44
CA LEU A 87 -5.08 -5.01 -10.04
C LEU A 87 -5.96 -3.78 -9.79
N ASP A 88 -5.62 -2.63 -10.35
CA ASP A 88 -6.43 -1.41 -10.27
C ASP A 88 -7.84 -1.63 -10.87
N THR A 89 -7.89 -2.23 -12.06
CA THR A 89 -9.15 -2.60 -12.73
C THR A 89 -10.00 -3.51 -11.84
N PHE A 90 -9.38 -4.43 -11.10
CA PHE A 90 -10.08 -5.31 -10.17
C PHE A 90 -10.79 -4.52 -9.06
N PHE A 91 -10.17 -3.46 -8.52
CA PHE A 91 -10.81 -2.56 -7.56
C PHE A 91 -11.93 -1.75 -8.22
N ILE A 92 -11.71 -1.17 -9.40
CA ILE A 92 -12.71 -0.37 -10.13
C ILE A 92 -13.97 -1.19 -10.45
N GLU A 93 -13.82 -2.46 -10.80
CA GLU A 93 -14.95 -3.36 -11.08
C GLU A 93 -15.84 -3.60 -9.86
N ARG A 94 -15.31 -3.41 -8.64
CA ARG A 94 -16.00 -3.59 -7.35
C ARG A 94 -16.45 -2.29 -6.70
N SER A 95 -15.96 -1.15 -7.19
CA SER A 95 -16.25 0.18 -6.64
C SER A 95 -17.74 0.58 -6.69
N GLY A 96 -18.12 1.49 -5.79
CA GLY A 96 -19.50 1.96 -5.64
C GLY A 96 -20.41 0.86 -5.08
N ASP A 97 -21.66 0.83 -5.53
CA ASP A 97 -22.66 -0.11 -5.01
C ASP A 97 -22.56 -1.53 -5.61
N LYS A 98 -21.50 -1.83 -6.39
CA LYS A 98 -21.37 -3.10 -7.11
C LYS A 98 -21.06 -4.28 -6.19
N SER A 99 -20.23 -4.06 -5.18
CA SER A 99 -19.74 -5.09 -4.27
C SER A 99 -19.55 -4.52 -2.86
N PRO A 100 -20.62 -4.16 -2.14
CA PRO A 100 -20.52 -3.56 -0.81
C PRO A 100 -19.76 -4.46 0.18
N ASP A 101 -19.99 -5.77 0.13
CA ASP A 101 -19.30 -6.76 0.97
C ASP A 101 -17.80 -6.86 0.64
N PHE A 102 -17.32 -6.35 -0.49
CA PHE A 102 -15.88 -6.30 -0.77
C PHE A 102 -15.19 -5.17 0.01
N TRP A 103 -15.89 -4.07 0.25
CA TRP A 103 -15.35 -2.89 0.96
C TRP A 103 -15.60 -2.94 2.47
N ASP A 104 -16.38 -3.91 2.96
CA ASP A 104 -16.61 -4.07 4.39
C ASP A 104 -15.41 -4.74 5.09
N ASP A 105 -14.70 -3.96 5.91
CA ASP A 105 -13.60 -4.41 6.77
C ASP A 105 -13.96 -5.65 7.61
N PHE A 106 -15.22 -5.82 8.03
CA PHE A 106 -15.63 -7.01 8.80
C PHE A 106 -15.55 -8.31 8.00
N THR A 107 -15.46 -8.21 6.67
CA THR A 107 -15.37 -9.36 5.77
C THR A 107 -13.96 -9.58 5.21
N LEU A 108 -13.01 -8.68 5.49
CA LEU A 108 -11.64 -8.71 4.92
C LEU A 108 -10.93 -10.05 5.08
N GLU A 109 -11.14 -10.74 6.20
CA GLU A 109 -10.56 -12.06 6.47
C GLU A 109 -11.22 -13.18 5.66
N ILE A 110 -12.55 -13.12 5.49
CA ILE A 110 -13.37 -14.23 5.00
C ILE A 110 -13.80 -14.08 3.54
N ASN A 111 -13.71 -12.88 2.97
CA ASN A 111 -14.13 -12.62 1.61
C ASN A 111 -13.08 -13.17 0.63
N PRO A 112 -13.43 -14.16 -0.21
CA PRO A 112 -12.47 -14.80 -1.12
C PRO A 112 -11.92 -13.86 -2.19
N GLU A 113 -12.57 -12.73 -2.46
CA GLU A 113 -12.07 -11.74 -3.41
C GLU A 113 -10.83 -11.00 -2.89
N TRP A 114 -10.72 -10.82 -1.57
CA TRP A 114 -9.50 -10.28 -0.96
C TRP A 114 -8.32 -11.23 -1.06
N GLU A 115 -8.56 -12.54 -1.11
CA GLU A 115 -7.51 -13.51 -1.40
C GLU A 115 -6.98 -13.37 -2.83
N ILE A 116 -7.84 -13.02 -3.78
CA ILE A 116 -7.44 -12.70 -5.16
C ILE A 116 -6.56 -11.45 -5.17
N VAL A 117 -6.90 -10.41 -4.40
CA VAL A 117 -6.09 -9.20 -4.24
C VAL A 117 -4.71 -9.54 -3.67
N ARG A 118 -4.65 -10.32 -2.59
CA ARG A 118 -3.40 -10.76 -1.95
C ARG A 118 -2.50 -11.49 -2.93
N GLN A 119 -3.07 -12.45 -3.67
CA GLN A 119 -2.31 -13.21 -4.66
C GLN A 119 -1.81 -12.34 -5.82
N LYS A 120 -2.64 -11.40 -6.33
CA LYS A 120 -2.23 -10.45 -7.37
C LYS A 120 -1.08 -9.57 -6.89
N ALA A 121 -1.18 -9.00 -5.69
CA ALA A 121 -0.14 -8.15 -5.11
C ALA A 121 1.17 -8.93 -4.89
N SER A 122 1.09 -10.17 -4.37
CA SER A 122 2.25 -11.05 -4.21
C SER A 122 2.94 -11.34 -5.55
N ASN A 123 2.17 -11.69 -6.58
CA ASN A 123 2.71 -11.96 -7.91
C ASN A 123 3.39 -10.72 -8.52
N ILE A 124 2.84 -9.53 -8.29
CA ILE A 124 3.45 -8.27 -8.71
C ILE A 124 4.78 -8.08 -7.98
N LEU A 125 4.84 -8.27 -6.67
CA LEU A 125 6.09 -8.17 -5.90
C LEU A 125 7.17 -9.12 -6.43
N GLU A 126 6.83 -10.36 -6.77
CA GLU A 126 7.74 -11.31 -7.41
C GLU A 126 8.24 -10.83 -8.77
N LEU A 127 7.34 -10.31 -9.61
CA LEU A 127 7.67 -9.76 -10.93
C LEU A 127 8.62 -8.55 -10.84
N LEU A 128 8.53 -7.78 -9.75
CA LEU A 128 9.40 -6.65 -9.45
C LEU A 128 10.73 -7.07 -8.79
N GLY A 129 10.89 -8.34 -8.39
CA GLY A 129 12.03 -8.82 -7.63
C GLY A 129 12.07 -8.30 -6.19
N MET A 130 10.90 -7.96 -5.64
CA MET A 130 10.71 -7.30 -4.33
C MET A 130 10.07 -8.24 -3.28
N GLN A 131 9.91 -9.53 -3.58
CA GLN A 131 9.28 -10.53 -2.71
C GLN A 131 10.02 -10.77 -1.38
N ASN A 132 11.31 -10.38 -1.30
CA ASN A 132 12.13 -10.50 -0.10
C ASN A 132 12.06 -9.25 0.81
N LEU A 133 11.21 -8.27 0.47
CA LEU A 133 10.96 -7.10 1.31
C LEU A 133 9.80 -7.35 2.27
N ALA A 134 9.84 -6.65 3.40
CA ALA A 134 8.77 -6.60 4.40
C ALA A 134 8.58 -5.17 4.90
N ILE A 135 7.48 -4.95 5.61
CA ILE A 135 7.19 -3.69 6.29
C ILE A 135 7.50 -3.83 7.78
N GLU A 136 8.31 -2.89 8.28
CA GLU A 136 8.32 -2.52 9.69
C GLU A 136 7.61 -1.18 9.87
N PHE A 137 6.91 -1.02 10.98
CA PHE A 137 6.37 0.28 11.34
C PHE A 137 6.45 0.53 12.84
N ASP A 138 6.55 1.81 13.18
CA ASP A 138 6.42 2.31 14.53
C ASP A 138 5.14 3.15 14.61
N ARG A 139 4.32 2.92 15.64
CA ARG A 139 3.05 3.64 15.85
C ARG A 139 3.05 4.36 17.19
N GLU A 140 2.71 5.65 17.12
CA GLU A 140 2.49 6.51 18.28
C GLU A 140 1.01 6.88 18.33
N GLU A 141 0.36 6.63 19.47
CA GLU A 141 -1.05 6.95 19.70
C GLU A 141 -1.18 7.87 20.91
N GLU A 142 -1.99 8.92 20.77
CA GLU A 142 -2.43 9.75 21.89
C GLU A 142 -3.89 9.47 22.22
N TYR A 143 -4.20 9.50 23.51
CA TYR A 143 -5.53 9.20 24.01
C TYR A 143 -6.07 10.31 24.91
N GLU A 144 -7.35 10.58 24.78
CA GLU A 144 -8.13 11.32 25.76
C GLU A 144 -8.93 10.34 26.64
N MET A 145 -8.94 10.59 27.95
CA MET A 145 -9.79 9.86 28.88
C MET A 145 -11.21 10.43 28.85
N THR A 146 -12.16 9.66 28.33
CA THR A 146 -13.57 10.03 28.30
C THR A 146 -14.38 9.23 29.33
N ARG A 147 -15.65 9.61 29.54
CA ARG A 147 -16.58 8.84 30.40
C ARG A 147 -16.83 7.41 29.90
N ASN A 148 -16.58 7.15 28.61
CA ASN A 148 -16.78 5.84 27.97
C ASN A 148 -15.46 5.05 27.82
N GLY A 149 -14.35 5.55 28.39
CA GLY A 149 -13.03 4.94 28.29
C GLY A 149 -12.04 5.78 27.49
N LYS A 150 -10.92 5.15 27.10
CA LYS A 150 -9.88 5.77 26.27
C LYS A 150 -10.42 6.02 24.86
N ARG A 151 -10.27 7.24 24.38
CA ARG A 151 -10.55 7.62 22.99
C ARG A 151 -9.25 8.05 22.34
N ILE A 152 -8.88 7.45 21.21
CA ILE A 152 -7.72 7.87 20.43
C ILE A 152 -8.01 9.27 19.84
N THR A 153 -7.07 10.19 20.03
CA THR A 153 -7.13 11.56 19.50
C THR A 153 -6.11 11.80 18.38
N MET A 154 -5.04 11.00 18.35
CA MET A 154 -4.03 11.04 17.31
C MET A 154 -3.45 9.64 17.10
N GLN A 155 -3.21 9.29 15.85
CA GLN A 155 -2.39 8.14 15.46
C GLN A 155 -1.33 8.65 14.48
N SER A 156 -0.07 8.33 14.72
CA SER A 156 1.03 8.54 13.79
C SER A 156 1.71 7.20 13.52
N THR A 157 1.83 6.82 12.25
CA THR A 157 2.49 5.58 11.84
C THR A 157 3.67 5.92 10.94
N LYS A 158 4.87 5.44 11.30
CA LYS A 158 6.08 5.53 10.46
C LYS A 158 6.36 4.17 9.86
N ILE A 159 6.27 4.06 8.53
CA ILE A 159 6.43 2.79 7.80
C ILE A 159 7.74 2.80 7.03
N ARG A 160 8.52 1.72 7.13
CA ARG A 160 9.78 1.51 6.40
C ARG A 160 9.84 0.12 5.77
N LEU A 161 10.56 0.03 4.65
CA LEU A 161 10.87 -1.24 3.99
C LEU A 161 12.13 -1.83 4.60
N VAL A 162 12.10 -3.13 4.88
CA VAL A 162 13.24 -3.92 5.37
C VAL A 162 13.37 -5.19 4.54
N TYR A 163 14.55 -5.81 4.54
CA TYR A 163 14.71 -7.17 4.01
C TYR A 163 14.21 -8.19 5.06
N LYS A 164 13.57 -9.25 4.58
CA LYS A 164 13.17 -10.42 5.40
C LYS A 164 14.37 -11.18 5.96
#